data_AF-A0ABD0WWR0-F1
#
_entry.id   AF-A0ABD0WWR0-F1
#
_cell.length_a   1.000
_cell.length_b   1.000
_cell.length_c   1.000
_cell.angle_alpha   90.00
_cell.angle_beta   90.00
_cell.angle_gamma   90.00
#
_symmetry.space_group_name_H-M   'P 1'
#
loop_
_entity.id
_entity.type
_entity.pdbx_description
1 polymer ?
#
loop_
_entity_poly.entity_id
_entity_poly.type
_entity_poly.pdbx_seq_one_letter_code
_entity_poly.pdbx_strand_id
1 'polypeptide(L)'
;MRTRIDRNNNIGKCGLSNATDSTLMAVKESFLASGRVGPEGGVPVLISPDQHYSRVAVLRTQAANGQNYSVLFLLSDSGFIHKIVLLAKGPHIIEEIQVFRPPQWVKNIFLSASKGVLFLGTSEGVTQLPVSQCPSYRSCSQCLLARDPFCGWDPASGHCVQVSANSTKVWQDLEYGNVQKNVKIPSKPKLCHRQVISTTQDTSIN
;
A
#
# COMPACT_ATOMS: atom_id res chain seq x y z
N MET A 1 -46.20 23.32 9.88
CA MET A 1 -46.30 23.02 8.43
C MET A 1 -44.89 22.94 7.86
N ARG A 2 -44.33 21.74 7.67
CA ARG A 2 -43.11 21.57 6.86
C ARG A 2 -43.55 21.55 5.41
N THR A 3 -43.25 22.62 4.68
CA THR A 3 -43.47 22.70 3.23
C THR A 3 -42.72 21.54 2.57
N ARG A 4 -43.44 20.75 1.76
CA ARG A 4 -42.83 19.75 0.89
C ARG A 4 -41.82 20.48 0.03
N ILE A 5 -40.53 20.21 0.24
CA ILE A 5 -39.45 20.63 -0.66
C ILE A 5 -39.84 20.10 -2.03
N ASP A 6 -40.07 21.04 -2.95
CA ASP A 6 -40.36 20.70 -4.33
C ASP A 6 -39.20 19.83 -4.83
N ARG A 7 -39.50 18.57 -5.19
CA ARG A 7 -38.50 17.62 -5.71
C ARG A 7 -38.16 18.00 -7.15
N ASN A 8 -37.82 19.26 -7.37
CA ASN A 8 -37.18 19.65 -8.61
C ASN A 8 -35.85 18.92 -8.64
N ASN A 9 -35.73 18.03 -9.62
CA ASN A 9 -34.66 17.05 -9.81
C ASN A 9 -33.29 17.69 -10.11
N ASN A 10 -33.08 18.96 -9.74
CA ASN A 10 -31.97 19.83 -10.13
C ASN A 10 -31.14 20.32 -8.93
N ILE A 11 -31.58 20.06 -7.68
CA ILE A 11 -30.83 20.44 -6.47
C ILE A 11 -29.51 19.65 -6.45
N GLY A 12 -28.38 20.34 -6.37
CA GLY A 12 -27.05 19.74 -6.34
C GLY A 12 -26.50 19.29 -7.70
N LYS A 13 -27.17 19.61 -8.82
CA LYS A 13 -26.64 19.35 -10.17
C LYS A 13 -25.76 20.50 -10.66
N CYS A 14 -24.76 20.16 -11.47
CA CYS A 14 -23.97 21.15 -12.21
C CYS A 14 -24.83 21.87 -13.26
N GLY A 15 -24.49 23.13 -13.60
CA GLY A 15 -25.18 23.89 -14.66
C GLY A 15 -26.40 24.69 -14.21
N LEU A 16 -26.30 25.38 -13.07
CA LEU A 16 -27.37 26.21 -12.49
C LEU A 16 -27.39 27.67 -12.97
N SER A 17 -26.74 28.00 -14.09
CA SER A 17 -26.56 29.39 -14.55
C SER A 17 -27.86 30.15 -14.82
N ASN A 18 -28.95 29.45 -15.13
CA ASN A 18 -30.30 30.01 -15.34
C ASN A 18 -31.30 29.53 -14.28
N ALA A 19 -30.82 29.11 -13.10
CA ALA A 19 -31.69 28.65 -12.03
C ALA A 19 -32.47 29.80 -11.40
N THR A 20 -33.70 29.52 -10.97
CA THR A 20 -34.52 30.49 -10.24
C THR A 20 -33.99 30.71 -8.82
N ASP A 21 -34.23 31.89 -8.25
CA ASP A 21 -33.88 32.19 -6.86
C ASP A 21 -34.46 31.17 -5.87
N SER A 22 -35.65 30.64 -6.14
CA SER A 22 -36.25 29.57 -5.34
C SER A 22 -35.43 28.27 -5.36
N THR A 23 -34.84 27.91 -6.50
CA THR A 23 -33.96 26.74 -6.64
C THR A 23 -32.64 26.98 -5.93
N LEU A 24 -32.07 28.18 -6.05
CA LEU A 24 -30.83 28.56 -5.36
C LEU A 24 -31.01 28.60 -3.83
N MET A 25 -32.14 29.12 -3.35
CA MET A 25 -32.50 29.10 -1.92
C MET A 25 -32.71 27.67 -1.41
N ALA A 26 -33.36 26.80 -2.20
CA ALA A 26 -33.49 25.38 -1.84
C ALA A 26 -32.14 24.67 -1.72
N VAL A 27 -31.18 24.95 -2.62
CA VAL A 27 -29.80 24.43 -2.54
C VAL A 27 -29.10 24.94 -1.28
N LYS A 28 -29.22 26.24 -0.97
CA LYS A 28 -28.66 26.86 0.23
C LYS A 28 -29.19 26.23 1.52
N GLU A 29 -30.48 25.90 1.56
CA GLU A 29 -31.12 25.34 2.75
C GLU A 29 -31.01 23.82 2.85
N SER A 30 -30.73 23.12 1.75
CA SER A 30 -30.72 21.64 1.65
C SER A 30 -29.34 21.08 1.26
N PHE A 31 -28.31 21.40 2.04
CA PHE A 31 -26.92 21.00 1.75
C PHE A 31 -26.57 19.56 2.19
N LEU A 32 -27.36 18.95 3.07
CA LEU A 32 -27.14 17.57 3.52
C LEU A 32 -27.92 16.59 2.64
N ALA A 33 -27.21 15.61 2.09
CA ALA A 33 -27.84 14.46 1.47
C ALA A 33 -28.45 13.54 2.54
N SER A 34 -29.63 12.99 2.25
CA SER A 34 -30.29 11.99 3.11
C SER A 34 -29.60 10.61 3.03
N GLY A 35 -29.01 10.29 1.88
CA GLY A 35 -28.30 9.03 1.66
C GLY A 35 -26.91 9.00 2.31
N ARG A 36 -26.50 7.81 2.78
CA ARG A 36 -25.14 7.56 3.29
C ARG A 36 -24.23 7.08 2.16
N VAL A 37 -22.99 7.56 2.12
CA VAL A 37 -21.92 6.97 1.30
C VAL A 37 -21.28 5.83 2.08
N GLY A 38 -21.38 4.62 1.56
CA GLY A 38 -20.73 3.43 2.13
C GLY A 38 -19.37 3.15 1.49
N PRO A 39 -18.48 2.40 2.16
CA PRO A 39 -17.24 1.94 1.56
C PRO A 39 -17.53 0.94 0.44
N GLU A 40 -16.62 0.86 -0.54
CA GLU A 40 -16.64 -0.20 -1.54
C GLU A 40 -16.54 -1.57 -0.86
N GLY A 41 -17.40 -2.52 -1.25
CA GLY A 41 -17.49 -3.83 -0.60
C GLY A 41 -18.22 -3.85 0.76
N GLY A 42 -18.71 -2.70 1.25
CA GLY A 42 -19.55 -2.61 2.46
C GLY A 42 -18.81 -2.81 3.79
N VAL A 43 -17.50 -3.04 3.75
CA VAL A 43 -16.65 -3.25 4.93
C VAL A 43 -15.37 -2.39 4.85
N PRO A 44 -14.75 -2.02 5.98
CA PRO A 44 -13.47 -1.33 5.97
C PRO A 44 -12.36 -2.16 5.34
N VAL A 45 -11.45 -1.51 4.60
CA VAL A 45 -10.30 -2.17 3.95
C VAL A 45 -9.29 -2.72 4.96
N LEU A 46 -9.08 -1.99 6.06
CA LEU A 46 -8.17 -2.36 7.14
C LEU A 46 -8.76 -1.92 8.47
N ILE A 47 -8.66 -2.79 9.47
CA ILE A 47 -8.98 -2.48 10.87
C ILE A 47 -7.73 -2.81 11.67
N SER A 48 -7.21 -1.83 12.40
CA SER A 48 -6.02 -1.99 13.23
C SER A 48 -6.32 -1.43 14.63
N PRO A 49 -6.54 -2.28 15.64
CA PRO A 49 -6.91 -1.82 16.99
C PRO A 49 -5.77 -1.06 17.69
N ASP A 50 -4.53 -1.45 17.43
CA ASP A 50 -3.37 -0.93 18.15
C ASP A 50 -2.66 0.24 17.44
N GLN A 51 -3.13 0.63 16.25
CA GLN A 51 -2.46 1.63 15.41
C GLN A 51 -3.42 2.76 15.04
N HIS A 52 -2.98 3.99 15.30
CA HIS A 52 -3.66 5.20 14.86
C HIS A 52 -2.93 5.77 13.66
N TYR A 53 -3.64 5.89 12.53
CA TYR A 53 -3.09 6.41 11.28
C TYR A 53 -3.65 7.80 10.98
N SER A 54 -2.76 8.75 10.68
CA SER A 54 -3.14 10.13 10.38
C SER A 54 -3.19 10.44 8.88
N ARG A 55 -2.44 9.72 8.05
CA ARG A 55 -2.38 9.94 6.59
C ARG A 55 -2.32 8.62 5.83
N VAL A 56 -2.83 8.66 4.60
CA VAL A 56 -2.76 7.55 3.64
C VAL A 56 -2.32 8.07 2.28
N ALA A 57 -1.43 7.34 1.63
CA ALA A 57 -1.16 7.45 0.21
C ALA A 57 -1.32 6.08 -0.44
N VAL A 58 -1.79 6.04 -1.70
CA VAL A 58 -2.05 4.77 -2.40
C VAL A 58 -1.37 4.78 -3.76
N LEU A 59 -0.59 3.74 -4.04
CA LEU A 59 0.02 3.50 -5.34
C LEU A 59 -0.54 2.22 -5.95
N ARG A 60 -0.99 2.28 -7.20
CA ARG A 60 -1.32 1.09 -7.99
C ARG A 60 -0.10 0.68 -8.81
N THR A 61 0.25 -0.59 -8.77
CA THR A 61 1.40 -1.14 -9.50
C THR A 61 1.08 -2.49 -10.12
N GLN A 62 1.77 -2.82 -11.20
CA GLN A 62 1.65 -4.11 -11.86
C GLN A 62 2.73 -5.07 -11.32
N ALA A 63 2.30 -6.23 -10.84
CA ALA A 63 3.17 -7.30 -10.38
C ALA A 63 3.77 -8.10 -11.56
N ALA A 64 4.71 -9.01 -11.28
CA ALA A 64 5.39 -9.81 -12.30
C ALA A 64 4.44 -10.72 -13.10
N ASN A 65 3.27 -11.05 -12.53
CA ASN A 65 2.21 -11.80 -13.19
C ASN A 65 1.28 -10.94 -14.07
N GLY A 66 1.56 -9.64 -14.23
CA GLY A 66 0.75 -8.70 -15.01
C GLY A 66 -0.51 -8.18 -14.30
N GLN A 67 -0.82 -8.63 -13.09
CA GLN A 67 -1.97 -8.15 -12.33
C GLN A 67 -1.66 -6.85 -11.58
N ASN A 68 -2.66 -5.99 -11.42
CA ASN A 68 -2.54 -4.74 -10.68
C ASN A 68 -2.89 -4.93 -9.21
N TYR A 69 -2.06 -4.38 -8.34
CA TYR A 69 -2.25 -4.37 -6.89
C TYR A 69 -2.24 -2.93 -6.37
N SER A 70 -3.03 -2.66 -5.34
CA SER A 70 -2.98 -1.39 -4.61
C SER A 70 -2.09 -1.54 -3.38
N VAL A 71 -1.10 -0.65 -3.25
CA VAL A 71 -0.21 -0.56 -2.10
C VAL A 71 -0.53 0.73 -1.35
N LEU A 72 -0.86 0.60 -0.07
CA LEU A 72 -1.13 1.69 0.84
C LEU A 72 0.14 2.00 1.62
N PHE A 73 0.40 3.29 1.81
CA PHE A 73 1.39 3.80 2.72
C PHE A 73 0.63 4.58 3.81
N LEU A 74 0.60 4.01 5.01
CA LEU A 74 -0.10 4.59 6.15
C LEU A 74 0.91 5.22 7.09
N LEU A 75 0.72 6.49 7.41
CA LEU A 75 1.51 7.16 8.43
C LEU A 75 0.83 6.98 9.79
N SER A 76 1.53 6.35 10.74
CA SER A 76 1.09 6.27 12.12
C SER A 76 1.38 7.56 12.88
N ASP A 77 0.60 7.81 13.93
CA ASP A 77 0.81 8.98 14.82
C ASP A 77 2.16 8.91 15.55
N SER A 78 2.74 7.72 15.69
CA SER A 78 4.12 7.54 16.20
C SER A 78 5.23 7.85 15.19
N GLY A 79 4.88 8.25 13.95
CA GLY A 79 5.85 8.63 12.91
C GLY A 79 6.39 7.48 12.07
N PHE A 80 5.80 6.28 12.17
CA PHE A 80 6.17 5.12 11.35
C PHE A 80 5.35 5.09 10.07
N ILE A 81 5.93 4.56 9.00
CA ILE A 81 5.21 4.30 7.75
C ILE A 81 4.95 2.80 7.65
N HIS A 82 3.69 2.40 7.58
CA HIS A 82 3.30 1.02 7.25
C HIS A 82 2.99 0.92 5.77
N LYS A 83 3.71 0.06 5.08
CA LYS A 83 3.43 -0.29 3.69
C LYS A 83 2.62 -1.57 3.64
N ILE A 84 1.48 -1.52 2.98
CA ILE A 84 0.49 -2.59 2.99
C ILE A 84 0.02 -2.84 1.57
N VAL A 85 0.04 -4.09 1.11
CA VAL A 85 -0.58 -4.48 -0.15
C VAL A 85 -1.99 -5.03 0.10
N LEU A 86 -2.95 -4.64 -0.75
CA LEU A 86 -4.28 -5.25 -0.77
C LEU A 86 -4.26 -6.47 -1.69
N LEU A 87 -4.46 -7.65 -1.10
CA LEU A 87 -4.49 -8.92 -1.79
C LEU A 87 -5.90 -9.50 -1.80
N ALA A 88 -6.13 -10.54 -2.60
CA ALA A 88 -7.46 -11.18 -2.67
C ALA A 88 -7.92 -11.74 -1.30
N LYS A 89 -6.96 -12.17 -0.47
CA LYS A 89 -7.22 -12.72 0.88
C LYS A 89 -7.28 -11.67 1.99
N GLY A 90 -7.10 -10.40 1.66
CA GLY A 90 -7.05 -9.30 2.61
C GLY A 90 -5.74 -8.52 2.60
N PRO A 91 -5.63 -7.45 3.41
CA PRO A 91 -4.43 -6.64 3.49
C PRO A 91 -3.26 -7.42 4.09
N HIS A 92 -2.06 -7.20 3.54
CA HIS A 92 -0.81 -7.76 4.05
C HIS A 92 0.20 -6.63 4.30
N ILE A 93 0.71 -6.55 5.53
CA ILE A 93 1.76 -5.59 5.91
C ILE A 93 3.09 -6.10 5.37
N ILE A 94 3.70 -5.32 4.48
CA ILE A 94 5.00 -5.62 3.86
C ILE A 94 6.12 -5.19 4.79
N GLU A 95 6.06 -3.95 5.28
CA GLU A 95 7.11 -3.35 6.09
C GLU A 95 6.54 -2.25 7.01
N GLU A 96 7.16 -2.14 8.18
CA GLU A 96 7.04 -1.00 9.10
C GLU A 96 8.37 -0.23 9.06
N ILE A 97 8.32 1.04 8.69
CA ILE A 97 9.51 1.85 8.41
C ILE A 97 9.59 2.98 9.42
N GLN A 98 10.65 2.95 10.23
CA GLN A 98 11.07 4.09 11.04
C GLN A 98 12.04 4.95 10.21
N VAL A 99 11.53 6.08 9.71
CA VAL A 99 12.31 6.96 8.82
C VAL A 99 13.35 7.78 9.59
N PHE A 100 13.00 8.21 10.80
CA PHE A 100 13.84 9.08 11.63
C PHE A 100 14.27 8.37 12.92
N ARG A 101 15.56 8.51 13.28
CA ARG A 101 16.12 8.04 14.55
C ARG A 101 16.83 9.20 15.25
N PRO A 102 16.33 9.69 16.40
CA PRO A 102 15.10 9.26 17.10
C PRO A 102 13.82 9.54 16.29
N PRO A 103 12.66 8.90 16.62
CA PRO A 103 11.39 9.18 15.95
C PRO A 103 11.08 10.68 15.93
N GLN A 104 10.65 11.18 14.76
CA GLN A 104 10.18 12.55 14.59
C GLN A 104 8.70 12.56 14.23
N TRP A 105 8.01 13.66 14.57
CA TRP A 105 6.63 13.87 14.17
C TRP A 105 6.54 14.19 12.67
N VAL A 106 6.09 13.20 11.89
CA VAL A 106 5.79 13.38 10.46
C VAL A 106 4.41 13.98 10.32
N LYS A 107 4.30 15.14 9.64
CA LYS A 107 3.05 15.89 9.49
C LYS A 107 2.27 15.52 8.24
N ASN A 108 2.98 15.10 7.20
CA ASN A 108 2.37 14.79 5.92
C ASN A 108 3.19 13.77 5.12
N ILE A 109 2.49 13.02 4.28
CA ILE A 109 3.08 12.15 3.26
C ILE A 109 2.53 12.54 1.89
N PHE A 110 3.38 12.60 0.88
CA PHE A 110 2.99 12.88 -0.50
C PHE A 110 3.66 11.90 -1.45
N LEU A 111 2.86 11.18 -2.23
CA LEU A 111 3.35 10.18 -3.17
C LEU A 111 3.59 10.80 -4.55
N SER A 112 4.81 10.67 -5.07
CA SER A 112 5.12 10.89 -6.48
C SER A 112 5.23 9.55 -7.19
N ALA A 113 4.13 9.11 -7.82
CA ALA A 113 4.07 7.85 -8.53
C ALA A 113 5.09 7.78 -9.69
N SER A 114 5.28 8.88 -10.42
CA SER A 114 6.23 8.96 -11.53
C SER A 114 7.70 8.83 -11.10
N LYS A 115 8.02 9.28 -9.88
CA LYS A 115 9.38 9.17 -9.32
C LYS A 115 9.58 7.92 -8.47
N GLY A 116 8.50 7.23 -8.09
CA GLY A 116 8.57 6.08 -7.18
C GLY A 116 9.05 6.45 -5.77
N VAL A 117 8.66 7.63 -5.28
CA VAL A 117 9.07 8.10 -3.93
C VAL A 117 7.89 8.70 -3.15
N LEU A 118 7.95 8.52 -1.84
CA LEU A 118 7.16 9.24 -0.84
C LEU A 118 7.98 10.40 -0.29
N PHE A 119 7.40 11.59 -0.33
CA PHE A 119 7.90 12.76 0.35
C PHE A 119 7.27 12.84 1.74
N LEU A 120 8.11 12.91 2.77
CA LEU A 120 7.72 12.95 4.16
C LEU A 120 8.05 14.33 4.71
N GLY A 121 7.02 15.08 5.11
CA GLY A 121 7.17 16.43 5.66
C GLY A 121 7.19 16.42 7.17
N THR A 122 8.25 16.97 7.76
CA THR A 122 8.36 17.25 9.21
C THR A 122 8.39 18.75 9.45
N SER A 123 8.55 19.19 10.70
CA SER A 123 8.83 20.60 11.00
C SER A 123 10.22 21.05 10.54
N GLU A 124 11.15 20.12 10.37
CA GLU A 124 12.56 20.39 10.07
C GLU A 124 12.84 20.37 8.56
N GLY A 125 12.02 19.67 7.78
CA GLY A 125 12.18 19.63 6.33
C GLY A 125 11.38 18.52 5.65
N VAL A 126 11.85 18.12 4.46
CA VAL A 126 11.23 17.09 3.64
C VAL A 126 12.26 16.02 3.31
N THR A 127 11.91 14.76 3.55
CA THR A 127 12.75 13.58 3.22
C THR A 127 12.08 12.73 2.16
N GLN A 128 12.87 12.13 1.27
CA GLN A 128 12.40 11.20 0.25
C GLN A 128 12.60 9.75 0.73
N LEU A 129 11.55 8.95 0.61
CA LEU A 129 11.55 7.52 0.89
C LEU A 129 11.15 6.76 -0.39
N PRO A 130 12.00 5.91 -0.96
CA PRO A 130 11.63 5.08 -2.11
C PRO A 130 10.43 4.19 -1.79
N VAL A 131 9.55 3.97 -2.78
CA VAL A 131 8.38 3.08 -2.59
C VAL A 131 8.76 1.62 -2.42
N SER A 132 9.99 1.25 -2.74
CA SER A 132 10.53 -0.10 -2.57
C SER A 132 12.05 -0.06 -2.43
N GLN A 133 12.61 -0.94 -1.59
CA GLN A 133 14.06 -1.13 -1.43
C GLN A 133 14.42 -2.60 -1.66
N CYS A 134 14.04 -3.19 -2.80
CA CYS A 134 14.18 -4.63 -3.05
C CYS A 134 15.55 -5.24 -2.73
N PRO A 135 16.70 -4.57 -2.96
CA PRO A 135 18.02 -5.10 -2.58
C PRO A 135 18.21 -5.33 -1.06
N SER A 136 17.34 -4.80 -0.20
CA SER A 136 17.35 -5.08 1.24
C SER A 136 17.03 -6.53 1.55
N TYR A 137 16.24 -7.20 0.69
CA TYR A 137 15.95 -8.64 0.77
C TYR A 137 17.13 -9.44 0.21
N ARG A 138 17.97 -9.95 1.11
CA ARG A 138 19.27 -10.57 0.76
C ARG A 138 19.17 -12.01 0.29
N SER A 139 18.01 -12.64 0.46
CA SER A 139 17.78 -14.02 0.04
C SER A 139 16.48 -14.16 -0.75
N CYS A 140 16.38 -15.24 -1.52
CA CYS A 140 15.14 -15.57 -2.22
C CYS A 140 13.96 -15.70 -1.26
N SER A 141 14.17 -16.33 -0.10
CA SER A 141 13.11 -16.49 0.90
C SER A 141 12.64 -15.14 1.43
N GLN A 142 13.55 -14.21 1.75
CA GLN A 142 13.19 -12.86 2.17
C GLN A 142 12.40 -12.14 1.08
N CYS A 143 12.87 -12.21 -0.18
CA CYS A 143 12.23 -11.52 -1.31
C CYS A 143 10.80 -12.02 -1.56
N LEU A 144 10.58 -13.34 -1.54
CA LEU A 144 9.27 -13.94 -1.80
C LEU A 144 8.31 -13.81 -0.60
N LEU A 145 8.82 -13.94 0.63
CA LEU A 145 7.99 -13.82 1.85
C LEU A 145 7.60 -12.38 2.16
N ALA A 146 8.38 -11.40 1.68
CA ALA A 146 8.01 -9.99 1.80
C ALA A 146 6.72 -9.64 1.03
N ARG A 147 6.37 -10.43 0.00
CA ARG A 147 5.15 -10.27 -0.80
C ARG A 147 4.95 -8.83 -1.27
N ASP A 148 6.04 -8.17 -1.63
CA ASP A 148 6.08 -6.80 -2.10
C ASP A 148 5.83 -6.77 -3.62
N PRO A 149 4.74 -6.15 -4.12
CA PRO A 149 4.46 -6.07 -5.55
C PRO A 149 5.56 -5.43 -6.39
N PHE A 150 6.37 -4.56 -5.78
CA PHE A 150 7.49 -3.92 -6.45
C PHE A 150 8.72 -4.84 -6.59
N CYS A 151 8.80 -5.95 -5.85
CA CYS A 151 10.01 -6.76 -5.73
C CYS A 151 9.81 -8.20 -6.19
N GLY A 152 10.81 -8.75 -6.88
CA GLY A 152 10.84 -10.14 -7.32
C GLY A 152 12.26 -10.69 -7.34
N TRP A 153 12.40 -11.99 -7.13
CA TRP A 153 13.69 -12.66 -7.11
C TRP A 153 14.16 -12.96 -8.53
N ASP A 154 15.31 -12.45 -8.94
CA ASP A 154 15.92 -12.82 -10.21
C ASP A 154 16.87 -14.03 -10.00
N PRO A 155 16.54 -15.23 -10.52
CA PRO A 155 17.37 -16.42 -10.37
C PRO A 155 18.68 -16.37 -11.19
N ALA A 156 18.76 -15.47 -12.18
CA ALA A 156 19.96 -15.30 -12.99
C ALA A 156 21.04 -14.55 -12.20
N SER A 157 20.69 -13.39 -11.63
CA SER A 157 21.59 -12.61 -10.78
C SER A 157 21.70 -13.12 -9.35
N GLY A 158 20.68 -13.85 -8.84
CA GLY A 158 20.65 -14.28 -7.44
C GLY A 158 20.37 -13.14 -6.47
N HIS A 159 19.61 -12.14 -6.90
CA HIS A 159 19.25 -10.97 -6.10
C HIS A 159 17.75 -10.66 -6.18
N CYS A 160 17.24 -9.97 -5.16
CA CYS A 160 15.90 -9.40 -5.20
C CYS A 160 15.96 -8.05 -5.94
N VAL A 161 15.19 -7.94 -7.02
CA VAL A 161 15.21 -6.79 -7.93
C VAL A 161 13.83 -6.17 -8.05
N GLN A 162 13.79 -4.92 -8.51
CA GLN A 162 12.53 -4.25 -8.79
C GLN A 162 11.85 -4.89 -10.01
N VAL A 163 10.55 -5.13 -9.89
CA VAL A 163 9.69 -5.61 -10.98
C VAL A 163 9.45 -4.45 -11.94
N SER A 164 9.69 -4.70 -13.22
CA SER A 164 9.43 -3.77 -14.32
C SER A 164 8.67 -4.50 -15.43
N ALA A 165 8.09 -3.76 -16.38
CA ALA A 165 7.38 -4.36 -17.52
C ALA A 165 8.25 -5.35 -18.33
N ASN A 166 9.59 -5.24 -18.24
CA ASN A 166 10.53 -6.11 -18.93
C ASN A 166 11.00 -7.32 -18.08
N SER A 167 10.56 -7.41 -16.82
CA SER A 167 11.00 -8.43 -15.85
C SER A 167 10.25 -9.76 -16.05
N THR A 168 10.38 -10.39 -17.22
CA THR A 168 9.65 -11.63 -17.58
C THR A 168 10.14 -12.91 -16.87
N LYS A 169 11.23 -12.83 -16.10
CA LYS A 169 11.90 -13.99 -15.48
C LYS A 169 12.08 -13.92 -13.96
N VAL A 170 11.50 -12.91 -13.30
CA VAL A 170 11.57 -12.80 -11.84
C VAL A 170 10.53 -13.71 -11.17
N TRP A 171 10.89 -14.27 -10.03
CA TRP A 171 10.01 -15.08 -9.20
C TRP A 171 9.33 -14.17 -8.17
N GLN A 172 8.01 -14.19 -8.16
CA GLN A 172 7.19 -13.43 -7.23
C GLN A 172 5.92 -14.22 -6.90
N ASP A 173 5.52 -14.25 -5.64
CA ASP A 173 4.24 -14.83 -5.20
C ASP A 173 3.63 -13.95 -4.11
N LEU A 174 2.76 -13.03 -4.51
CA LEU A 174 2.13 -12.07 -3.61
C LEU A 174 1.00 -12.67 -2.79
N GLU A 175 0.32 -13.71 -3.28
CA GLU A 175 -0.90 -14.25 -2.64
C GLU A 175 -0.57 -15.27 -1.55
N TYR A 176 0.58 -15.92 -1.62
CA TYR A 176 0.97 -16.98 -0.68
C TYR A 176 2.40 -16.87 -0.17
N GLY A 177 3.29 -16.13 -0.85
CA GLY A 177 4.71 -16.08 -0.49
C GLY A 177 5.41 -17.44 -0.66
N ASN A 178 5.01 -18.26 -1.64
CA ASN A 178 5.56 -19.60 -1.79
C ASN A 178 7.02 -19.58 -2.26
N VAL A 179 7.93 -20.00 -1.38
CA VAL A 179 9.36 -20.13 -1.68
C VAL A 179 9.67 -21.37 -2.55
N GLN A 180 8.72 -22.28 -2.71
CA GLN A 180 8.92 -23.59 -3.36
C GLN A 180 8.36 -23.70 -4.78
N LYS A 181 7.61 -22.71 -5.30
CA LYS A 181 6.72 -22.92 -6.45
C LYS A 181 7.38 -22.97 -7.84
N ASN A 182 8.72 -22.99 -7.95
CA ASN A 182 9.41 -22.99 -9.26
C ASN A 182 10.28 -24.23 -9.48
N VAL A 183 9.68 -25.42 -9.31
CA VAL A 183 10.28 -26.71 -9.65
C VAL A 183 9.80 -27.16 -11.03
N LYS A 184 10.63 -27.01 -12.06
CA LYS A 184 10.60 -27.90 -13.23
C LYS A 184 11.93 -28.66 -13.27
N ILE A 185 11.90 -29.93 -12.89
CA ILE A 185 13.01 -30.90 -13.06
C ILE A 185 12.71 -31.62 -14.40
N PRO A 186 13.66 -31.71 -15.35
CA PRO A 186 14.91 -32.46 -15.17
C PRO A 186 16.17 -31.76 -15.70
N SER A 187 16.92 -31.17 -14.78
CA SER A 187 18.40 -31.13 -14.66
C SER A 187 18.79 -29.93 -13.77
N LYS A 188 18.95 -30.21 -12.46
CA LYS A 188 19.37 -29.31 -11.36
C LYS A 188 18.48 -28.05 -11.12
N PRO A 189 17.54 -28.08 -10.16
CA PRO A 189 16.81 -26.87 -9.78
C PRO A 189 17.69 -25.94 -8.93
N LYS A 190 17.84 -24.67 -9.33
CA LYS A 190 18.20 -23.59 -8.41
C LYS A 190 17.00 -23.33 -7.50
N LEU A 191 16.72 -24.25 -6.57
CA LEU A 191 15.70 -24.06 -5.56
C LEU A 191 16.12 -22.91 -4.64
N CYS A 192 15.15 -22.14 -4.14
CA CYS A 192 15.41 -21.28 -2.99
C CYS A 192 15.64 -22.18 -1.78
N HIS A 193 16.90 -22.53 -1.53
CA HIS A 193 17.28 -23.41 -0.43
C HIS A 193 16.83 -22.78 0.88
N ARG A 194 16.12 -23.56 1.70
CA ARG A 194 15.72 -23.16 3.04
C ARG A 194 16.99 -23.10 3.89
N GLN A 195 17.57 -21.91 4.05
CA GLN A 195 18.55 -21.73 5.13
C GLN A 195 17.78 -21.81 6.45
N VAL A 196 17.96 -22.94 7.13
CA VAL A 196 17.58 -23.08 8.54
C VAL A 196 18.48 -22.11 9.30
N ILE A 197 17.89 -21.13 9.97
CA ILE A 197 18.62 -20.27 10.90
C ILE A 197 19.11 -21.19 12.02
N SER A 198 20.38 -21.58 12.01
CA SER A 198 21.00 -22.25 13.14
C SER A 198 21.17 -21.21 14.24
N THR A 199 20.28 -21.21 15.22
CA THR A 199 20.56 -20.60 16.52
C THR A 199 21.71 -21.38 17.14
N THR A 200 22.93 -20.87 17.02
CA THR A 200 24.03 -21.31 17.88
C THR A 200 23.67 -20.85 19.29
N GLN A 201 23.35 -21.82 20.16
CA GLN A 201 23.30 -21.62 21.60
C GLN A 201 24.67 -21.12 22.07
N ASP A 202 24.67 -19.92 22.66
CA ASP A 202 25.72 -19.50 23.57
C ASP A 202 25.84 -20.54 24.70
N THR A 203 26.96 -21.23 24.73
CA THR A 203 27.46 -21.93 25.91
C THR A 203 28.86 -21.42 26.16
N SER A 204 28.95 -20.38 26.99
CA SER A 204 30.19 -20.00 27.67
C SER A 204 29.85 -19.61 29.09
N ILE A 205 29.75 -20.65 29.93
CA ILE A 205 30.12 -20.56 31.34
C ILE A 205 31.65 -20.52 31.36
N ASN A 206 32.20 -19.43 31.88
CA ASN A 206 33.36 -19.40 32.77
C ASN A 206 33.47 -18.02 33.40
#